data_AF-A0A368K2K8-F1
#
_entry.id   AF-A0A368K2K8-F1
#
_cell.length_a   1.000
_cell.length_b   1.000
_cell.length_c   1.000
_cell.angle_alpha   90.00
_cell.angle_beta   90.00
_cell.angle_gamma   90.00
#
_symmetry.space_group_name_H-M   'P 1'
#
loop_
_entity.id
_entity.type
_entity.pdbx_description
1 polymer ?
#
loop_
_entity_poly.entity_id
_entity_poly.type
_entity_poly.pdbx_seq_one_letter_code
_entity_poly.pdbx_strand_id
1 'polypeptide(L)'
;MNLETYEASAPLADGRDLPHLSGPAAFIRQVLAAHFVRDCPHIVEIGGHIRPVTEFLTHRPLSVLSVDPKTPAFETEELNGHPCRVRHLDQKFQEVDYNYARGSYGLVLLGYSLKPFGSREPLGQLLFSLVDNACVVVIEYPPELDRASSQVPAIISRPTVKIHCSVELTLDDEAIAGSPFAKRRFYVLHPSTD
;
A
#
# COMPACT_ATOMS: atom_id res chain seq x y z
N MET A 1 35.01 -18.30 0.31
CA MET A 1 33.54 -18.43 0.35
C MET A 1 33.06 -17.18 1.07
N ASN A 2 32.83 -16.10 0.32
CA ASN A 2 32.50 -14.80 0.89
C ASN A 2 30.99 -14.67 0.91
N LEU A 3 30.44 -14.71 2.13
CA LEU A 3 29.07 -14.27 2.41
C LEU A 3 29.11 -12.74 2.38
N GLU A 4 28.98 -12.15 1.19
CA GLU A 4 28.51 -10.78 1.09
C GLU A 4 27.02 -10.80 1.43
N THR A 5 26.74 -10.54 2.70
CA THR A 5 25.42 -10.07 3.12
C THR A 5 25.04 -8.90 2.21
N TYR A 6 24.06 -9.12 1.34
CA TYR A 6 23.29 -8.04 0.74
C TYR A 6 22.68 -7.26 1.89
N GLU A 7 23.37 -6.23 2.36
CA GLU A 7 22.72 -5.19 3.15
C GLU A 7 21.62 -4.62 2.25
N ALA A 8 20.37 -4.85 2.64
CA ALA A 8 19.26 -4.12 2.07
C ALA A 8 19.60 -2.64 2.21
N SER A 9 19.78 -1.95 1.07
CA SER A 9 20.10 -0.53 1.07
C SER A 9 19.04 0.19 1.88
N ALA A 10 19.37 0.67 3.07
CA ALA A 10 18.49 1.55 3.82
C ALA A 10 18.25 2.78 2.94
N PRO A 11 17.00 3.09 2.54
CA PRO A 11 16.79 4.22 1.66
C PRO A 11 17.13 5.50 2.43
N LEU A 12 17.99 6.30 1.80
CA LEU A 12 18.50 7.57 2.30
C LEU A 12 17.31 8.49 2.61
N ALA A 13 17.20 8.90 3.87
CA ALA A 13 16.32 9.98 4.29
C ALA A 13 16.81 11.30 3.68
N ASP A 14 16.35 11.63 2.47
CA ASP A 14 16.74 12.81 1.71
C ASP A 14 16.04 14.12 2.18
N GLY A 15 15.44 14.11 3.38
CA GLY A 15 14.72 15.25 3.94
C GLY A 15 13.36 15.56 3.29
N ARG A 16 12.92 14.79 2.28
CA ARG A 16 11.56 14.88 1.70
C ARG A 16 10.53 13.99 2.39
N ASP A 17 11.00 13.19 3.35
CA ASP A 17 10.19 12.23 4.06
C ASP A 17 9.34 12.89 5.15
N LEU A 18 8.17 12.31 5.41
CA LEU A 18 7.36 12.72 6.56
C LEU A 18 8.06 12.21 7.84
N PRO A 19 8.21 13.04 8.89
CA PRO A 19 8.92 12.63 10.11
C PRO A 19 8.42 11.30 10.71
N HIS A 20 7.11 11.08 10.68
CA HIS A 20 6.49 9.86 11.20
C HIS A 20 6.62 8.63 10.28
N LEU A 21 7.32 8.76 9.15
CA LEU A 21 7.64 7.65 8.26
C LEU A 21 9.16 7.46 8.12
N SER A 22 10.01 8.33 8.68
CA SER A 22 11.46 8.29 8.45
C SER A 22 12.22 7.30 9.33
N GLY A 23 11.57 6.76 10.36
CA GLY A 23 12.18 5.79 11.27
C GLY A 23 12.21 4.35 10.71
N PRO A 24 13.09 3.48 11.23
CA PRO A 24 13.23 2.11 10.77
C PRO A 24 11.97 1.25 11.02
N ALA A 25 11.15 1.57 12.02
CA ALA A 25 9.92 0.83 12.25
C ALA A 25 8.89 1.10 11.15
N ALA A 26 8.99 2.22 10.42
CA ALA A 26 8.04 2.57 9.37
C ALA A 26 8.02 1.57 8.20
N PHE A 27 9.11 0.82 7.96
CA PHE A 27 9.23 -0.15 6.86
C PHE A 27 8.45 -1.44 7.08
N ILE A 28 8.12 -1.78 8.33
CA ILE A 28 7.37 -3.01 8.63
C ILE A 28 6.01 -3.03 7.91
N ARG A 29 5.47 -1.84 7.63
CA ARG A 29 4.18 -1.68 6.97
C ARG A 29 4.22 -2.22 5.53
N GLN A 30 5.27 -1.88 4.79
CA GLN A 30 5.51 -2.38 3.44
C GLN A 30 5.79 -3.88 3.45
N VAL A 31 6.60 -4.37 4.41
CA VAL A 31 6.89 -5.80 4.57
C VAL A 31 5.60 -6.61 4.76
N LEU A 32 4.73 -6.17 5.68
CA LEU A 32 3.47 -6.85 5.94
C LEU A 32 2.53 -6.78 4.73
N ALA A 33 2.41 -5.61 4.09
CA ALA A 33 1.58 -5.49 2.90
C ALA A 33 2.07 -6.38 1.75
N ALA A 34 3.37 -6.37 1.46
CA ALA A 34 4.00 -7.23 0.46
C ALA A 34 3.77 -8.72 0.76
N HIS A 35 3.87 -9.12 2.03
CA HIS A 35 3.57 -10.49 2.44
C HIS A 35 2.15 -10.91 2.06
N PHE A 36 1.13 -10.09 2.33
CA PHE A 36 -0.26 -10.47 2.07
C PHE A 36 -0.64 -10.48 0.59
N VAL A 37 0.13 -9.83 -0.28
CA VAL A 37 -0.10 -9.83 -1.74
C VAL A 37 0.88 -10.72 -2.53
N ARG A 38 1.66 -11.56 -1.83
CA ARG A 38 2.72 -12.42 -2.41
C ARG A 38 2.27 -13.44 -3.45
N ASP A 39 0.97 -13.72 -3.53
CA ASP A 39 0.39 -14.68 -4.47
C ASP A 39 -0.39 -13.97 -5.60
N CYS A 40 -0.43 -12.63 -5.59
CA CYS A 40 -1.16 -11.84 -6.58
C CYS A 40 -0.30 -11.62 -7.84
N PRO A 41 -0.83 -11.87 -9.06
CA PRO A 41 -0.07 -11.66 -10.29
C PRO A 41 0.08 -10.18 -10.64
N HIS A 42 -0.82 -9.32 -10.21
CA HIS A 42 -0.71 -7.88 -10.34
C HIS A 42 -0.81 -7.20 -8.98
N ILE A 43 0.04 -6.20 -8.73
CA ILE A 43 -0.02 -5.39 -7.51
C ILE A 43 -0.47 -3.98 -7.87
N VAL A 44 -1.51 -3.49 -7.19
CA VAL A 44 -1.95 -2.10 -7.26
C VAL A 44 -1.79 -1.49 -5.88
N GLU A 45 -0.96 -0.46 -5.76
CA GLU A 45 -0.76 0.30 -4.54
C GLU A 45 -1.29 1.72 -4.72
N ILE A 46 -2.09 2.17 -3.76
CA ILE A 46 -2.52 3.56 -3.64
C ILE A 46 -2.05 4.06 -2.27
N GLY A 47 -1.18 5.08 -2.28
CA GLY A 47 -0.68 5.69 -1.04
C GLY A 47 0.65 5.15 -0.53
N GLY A 48 1.65 4.99 -1.41
CA GLY A 48 3.01 4.58 -1.01
C GLY A 48 3.89 5.70 -0.44
N HIS A 49 3.46 6.97 -0.52
CA HIS A 49 4.33 8.13 -0.31
C HIS A 49 5.64 7.99 -1.10
N ILE A 50 6.82 8.18 -0.49
CA ILE A 50 8.11 7.99 -1.17
C ILE A 50 8.62 6.53 -1.10
N ARG A 51 7.87 5.60 -0.48
CA ARG A 51 8.29 4.20 -0.24
C ARG A 51 7.18 3.21 -0.62
N PRO A 52 7.02 2.96 -1.93
CA PRO A 52 6.07 1.97 -2.41
C PRO A 52 6.43 0.56 -1.94
N VAL A 53 5.47 -0.36 -1.95
CA VAL A 53 5.73 -1.78 -1.57
C VAL A 53 6.68 -2.51 -2.53
N THR A 54 6.98 -1.91 -3.69
CA THR A 54 7.69 -2.55 -4.81
C THR A 54 8.97 -3.26 -4.38
N GLU A 55 9.81 -2.62 -3.58
CA GLU A 55 11.09 -3.17 -3.12
C GLU A 55 10.95 -4.30 -2.08
N PHE A 56 9.76 -4.46 -1.50
CA PHE A 56 9.46 -5.46 -0.47
C PHE A 56 8.81 -6.72 -1.05
N LEU A 57 8.43 -6.70 -2.33
CA LEU A 57 7.86 -7.85 -3.01
C LEU A 57 8.95 -8.89 -3.26
N THR A 58 8.73 -10.10 -2.77
CA THR A 58 9.68 -11.22 -2.90
C THR A 58 9.25 -12.25 -3.95
N HIS A 59 7.99 -12.20 -4.38
CA HIS A 59 7.48 -13.06 -5.45
C HIS A 59 7.71 -12.42 -6.84
N ARG A 60 7.17 -13.05 -7.88
CA ARG A 60 7.34 -12.65 -9.28
C ARG A 60 6.01 -12.17 -9.87
N PRO A 61 5.49 -10.99 -9.48
CA PRO A 61 4.29 -10.45 -10.09
C PRO A 61 4.55 -10.11 -11.56
N LEU A 62 3.51 -10.16 -12.38
CA LEU A 62 3.53 -9.72 -13.78
C LEU A 62 3.56 -8.19 -13.89
N SER A 63 2.96 -7.48 -12.94
CA SER A 63 3.06 -6.01 -12.88
C SER A 63 2.91 -5.45 -11.47
N VAL A 64 3.48 -4.27 -11.28
CA VAL A 64 3.31 -3.44 -10.09
C VAL A 64 2.95 -2.02 -10.53
N LEU A 65 1.84 -1.51 -10.03
CA LEU A 65 1.41 -0.13 -10.22
C LEU A 65 1.33 0.53 -8.85
N SER A 66 2.16 1.54 -8.60
CA SER A 66 2.05 2.39 -7.41
C SER A 66 1.59 3.79 -7.81
N VAL A 67 0.61 4.33 -7.11
CA VAL A 67 0.02 5.64 -7.39
C VAL A 67 0.02 6.48 -6.12
N ASP A 68 0.81 7.54 -6.12
CA ASP A 68 0.80 8.58 -5.10
C ASP A 68 1.38 9.86 -5.69
N PRO A 69 0.75 11.03 -5.48
CA PRO A 69 1.27 12.32 -5.96
C PRO A 69 2.68 12.69 -5.45
N LYS A 70 3.19 11.96 -4.46
CA LYS A 70 4.50 12.16 -3.85
C LYS A 70 5.49 11.03 -4.16
N THR A 71 5.05 9.93 -4.79
CA THR A 71 5.99 8.92 -5.27
C THR A 71 6.70 9.46 -6.51
N PRO A 72 8.05 9.44 -6.58
CA PRO A 72 8.75 9.77 -7.81
C PRO A 72 8.29 8.86 -8.96
N ALA A 73 8.06 9.44 -10.14
CA ALA A 73 7.74 8.63 -11.31
C ALA A 73 8.89 7.66 -11.63
N PHE A 74 8.56 6.40 -11.88
CA PHE A 74 9.53 5.34 -12.12
C PHE A 74 8.95 4.25 -13.01
N GLU A 75 9.74 3.74 -13.94
CA GLU A 75 9.34 2.66 -14.84
C GLU A 75 10.48 1.66 -15.06
N THR A 76 10.15 0.37 -15.03
CA THR A 76 11.05 -0.72 -15.45
C THR A 76 10.22 -1.92 -15.94
N GLU A 77 10.83 -2.81 -16.70
CA GLU A 77 10.26 -4.08 -17.17
C GLU A 77 10.77 -5.29 -16.38
N GLU A 78 11.52 -5.03 -15.30
CA GLU A 78 12.09 -6.06 -14.44
C GLU A 78 11.93 -5.71 -12.96
N LEU A 79 11.62 -6.71 -12.14
CA LEU A 79 11.67 -6.65 -10.68
C LEU A 79 12.47 -7.85 -10.17
N ASN A 80 13.52 -7.59 -9.38
CA ASN A 80 14.36 -8.62 -8.75
C ASN A 80 14.90 -9.69 -9.72
N GLY A 81 15.38 -9.31 -10.92
CA GLY A 81 15.91 -10.28 -11.88
C GLY A 81 14.86 -10.96 -12.76
N HIS A 82 13.58 -10.55 -12.67
CA HIS A 82 12.47 -11.23 -13.33
C HIS A 82 11.58 -10.26 -14.12
N PRO A 83 11.02 -10.69 -15.28
CA PRO A 83 10.10 -9.87 -16.05
C PRO A 83 8.92 -9.40 -15.20
N CYS A 84 8.75 -8.08 -15.08
CA CYS A 84 7.68 -7.45 -14.32
C CYS A 84 7.49 -6.01 -14.80
N ARG A 85 6.29 -5.65 -15.26
CA ARG A 85 6.01 -4.26 -15.62
C ARG A 85 5.78 -3.43 -14.37
N VAL A 86 6.77 -2.67 -13.94
CA VAL A 86 6.69 -1.78 -12.76
C VAL A 86 6.47 -0.35 -13.23
N ARG A 87 5.47 0.31 -12.63
CA ARG A 87 5.12 1.72 -12.88
C ARG A 87 4.79 2.41 -11.55
N HIS A 88 5.48 3.50 -11.26
CA HIS A 88 5.14 4.43 -10.18
C HIS A 88 4.65 5.72 -10.83
N LEU A 89 3.43 6.14 -10.50
CA LEU A 89 2.79 7.31 -11.06
C LEU A 89 2.65 8.38 -9.98
N ASP A 90 3.16 9.57 -10.27
CA ASP A 90 3.07 10.77 -9.43
C ASP A 90 1.71 11.48 -9.54
N GLN A 91 0.64 10.70 -9.57
CA GLN A 91 -0.73 11.16 -9.86
C GLN A 91 -1.67 10.94 -8.68
N LYS A 92 -2.82 11.62 -8.69
CA LYS A 92 -3.92 11.25 -7.81
C LYS A 92 -4.51 9.93 -8.28
N PHE A 93 -4.85 9.03 -7.37
CA PHE A 93 -5.44 7.73 -7.75
C PHE A 93 -6.71 7.88 -8.59
N GLN A 94 -7.45 8.98 -8.38
CA GLN A 94 -8.65 9.29 -9.15
C GLN A 94 -8.38 9.66 -10.61
N GLU A 95 -7.15 9.93 -11.03
CA GLU A 95 -6.78 10.31 -12.40
C GLU A 95 -6.26 9.13 -13.23
N VAL A 96 -6.05 7.98 -12.59
CA VAL A 96 -5.48 6.78 -13.21
C VAL A 96 -6.58 5.87 -13.71
N ASP A 97 -6.39 5.33 -14.91
CA ASP A 97 -7.23 4.27 -15.46
C ASP A 97 -6.71 2.90 -15.02
N TYR A 98 -7.55 2.16 -14.29
CA TYR A 98 -7.23 0.81 -13.82
C TYR A 98 -7.90 -0.22 -14.72
N ASN A 99 -7.08 -0.99 -15.46
CA ASN A 99 -7.55 -2.03 -16.36
C ASN A 99 -7.04 -3.40 -15.90
N TYR A 100 -7.66 -3.94 -14.86
CA TYR A 100 -7.36 -5.26 -14.31
C TYR A 100 -8.62 -6.12 -14.31
N ALA A 101 -8.45 -7.41 -14.65
CA ALA A 101 -9.54 -8.36 -14.53
C ALA A 101 -9.91 -8.58 -13.04
N ARG A 102 -11.19 -8.86 -12.77
CA ARG A 102 -11.63 -9.23 -11.41
C ARG A 102 -10.82 -10.40 -10.87
N GLY A 103 -10.37 -10.30 -9.63
CA GLY A 103 -9.57 -11.31 -8.93
C GLY A 103 -8.12 -11.43 -9.42
N SER A 104 -7.66 -10.56 -10.32
CA SER A 104 -6.29 -10.64 -10.88
C SER A 104 -5.24 -9.80 -10.14
N TYR A 105 -5.63 -8.98 -9.17
CA TYR A 105 -4.70 -8.08 -8.50
C TYR A 105 -4.91 -8.02 -6.98
N GLY A 106 -3.81 -7.82 -6.27
CA GLY A 106 -3.82 -7.38 -4.89
C GLY A 106 -3.88 -5.86 -4.83
N LEU A 107 -4.75 -5.32 -3.99
CA LEU A 107 -4.85 -3.88 -3.72
C LEU A 107 -4.18 -3.56 -2.38
N VAL A 108 -3.27 -2.60 -2.37
CA VAL A 108 -2.57 -2.12 -1.17
C VAL A 108 -2.91 -0.66 -0.93
N LEU A 109 -3.43 -0.36 0.25
CA LEU A 109 -3.73 0.98 0.75
C LEU A 109 -2.88 1.24 2.00
N LEU A 110 -1.66 1.73 1.84
CA LEU A 110 -0.78 2.07 2.98
C LEU A 110 -0.95 3.52 3.40
N GLY A 111 -0.80 3.80 4.70
CA GLY A 111 -0.98 5.14 5.26
C GLY A 111 -2.31 5.79 4.89
N TYR A 112 -3.38 4.99 4.78
CA TYR A 112 -4.63 5.38 4.15
C TYR A 112 -5.15 6.71 4.70
N SER A 113 -5.30 7.70 3.82
CA SER A 113 -5.80 9.04 4.19
C SER A 113 -6.35 9.81 2.98
N LEU A 114 -7.19 9.14 2.18
CA LEU A 114 -7.68 9.68 0.90
C LEU A 114 -8.53 10.93 1.09
N LYS A 115 -8.23 11.95 0.27
CA LYS A 115 -8.99 13.20 0.18
C LYS A 115 -9.84 13.21 -1.10
N PRO A 116 -10.93 13.99 -1.13
CA PRO A 116 -11.61 14.33 -2.38
C PRO A 116 -10.62 14.93 -3.40
N PHE A 117 -10.92 14.74 -4.68
CA PHE A 117 -10.18 15.35 -5.78
C PHE A 117 -11.15 15.96 -6.79
N GLY A 118 -11.19 17.29 -6.85
CA GLY A 118 -12.23 18.01 -7.59
C GLY A 118 -13.62 17.60 -7.09
N SER A 119 -14.48 17.14 -8.00
CA SER A 119 -15.82 16.60 -7.68
C SER A 119 -15.82 15.11 -7.30
N ARG A 120 -14.68 14.43 -7.34
CA ARG A 120 -14.59 12.99 -7.05
C ARG A 120 -14.42 12.74 -5.55
N GLU A 121 -15.30 11.92 -5.00
CA GLU A 121 -15.28 11.51 -3.60
C GLU A 121 -14.06 10.62 -3.29
N PRO A 122 -13.52 10.67 -2.05
CA PRO A 122 -12.46 9.76 -1.63
C PRO A 122 -12.97 8.30 -1.56
N LEU A 123 -14.21 8.09 -1.10
CA LEU A 123 -14.90 6.79 -1.05
C LEU A 123 -15.99 6.74 -2.11
N GLY A 124 -15.58 6.84 -3.37
CA GLY A 124 -16.49 6.75 -4.50
C GLY A 124 -16.54 5.36 -5.13
N GLN A 125 -17.34 5.25 -6.19
CA GLN A 125 -17.48 4.05 -7.00
C GLN A 125 -16.13 3.51 -7.50
N LEU A 126 -15.16 4.39 -7.80
CA LEU A 126 -13.84 3.97 -8.24
C LEU A 126 -13.09 3.14 -7.18
N LEU A 127 -12.97 3.66 -5.96
CA LEU A 127 -12.28 2.96 -4.87
C LEU A 127 -13.01 1.66 -4.51
N PHE A 128 -14.35 1.69 -4.42
CA PHE A 128 -15.12 0.50 -4.12
C PHE A 128 -15.05 -0.56 -5.22
N SER A 129 -15.03 -0.15 -6.49
CA SER A 129 -14.79 -1.08 -7.61
C SER A 129 -13.40 -1.72 -7.50
N LEU A 130 -12.38 -0.97 -7.12
CA LEU A 130 -11.03 -1.53 -6.91
C LEU A 130 -11.02 -2.53 -5.74
N VAL A 131 -11.68 -2.19 -4.63
CA VAL A 131 -11.79 -3.06 -3.46
C VAL A 131 -12.55 -4.34 -3.81
N ASP A 132 -13.71 -4.24 -4.44
CA ASP A 132 -14.59 -5.38 -4.70
C ASP A 132 -14.04 -6.33 -5.77
N ASN A 133 -13.20 -5.83 -6.68
CA ASN A 133 -12.63 -6.62 -7.78
C ASN A 133 -11.21 -7.12 -7.53
N ALA A 134 -10.56 -6.75 -6.42
CA ALA A 134 -9.27 -7.33 -6.04
C ALA A 134 -9.42 -8.80 -5.59
N CYS A 135 -8.32 -9.56 -5.57
CA CYS A 135 -8.31 -10.87 -4.89
C CYS A 135 -7.95 -10.75 -3.41
N VAL A 136 -7.13 -9.76 -3.06
CA VAL A 136 -6.76 -9.41 -1.68
C VAL A 136 -6.71 -7.90 -1.58
N VAL A 137 -7.21 -7.34 -0.48
CA VAL A 137 -7.05 -5.91 -0.15
C VAL A 137 -6.32 -5.79 1.17
N VAL A 138 -5.21 -5.06 1.19
CA VAL A 138 -4.48 -4.68 2.41
C VAL A 138 -4.74 -3.20 2.69
N ILE A 139 -5.16 -2.88 3.90
CA ILE A 139 -5.38 -1.51 4.35
C ILE A 139 -4.56 -1.29 5.61
N GLU A 140 -3.70 -0.27 5.62
CA GLU A 140 -3.00 0.22 6.81
C GLU A 140 -3.36 1.67 7.06
N TYR A 141 -3.60 2.01 8.32
CA TYR A 141 -3.76 3.39 8.73
C TYR A 141 -3.40 3.60 10.21
N PRO A 142 -3.02 4.83 10.59
CA PRO A 142 -2.96 5.24 11.99
C PRO A 142 -4.38 5.50 12.52
N PRO A 143 -4.84 4.81 13.58
CA PRO A 143 -6.22 4.90 14.05
C PRO A 143 -6.56 6.24 14.72
N GLU A 144 -5.55 7.04 15.09
CA GLU A 144 -5.75 8.40 15.61
C GLU A 144 -5.91 9.45 14.49
N LEU A 145 -5.88 9.03 13.21
CA LEU A 145 -6.15 9.92 12.08
C LEU A 145 -7.63 9.90 11.71
N ASP A 146 -8.37 10.95 12.11
CA ASP A 146 -9.82 11.10 11.92
C ASP A 146 -10.31 10.73 10.52
N ARG A 147 -9.56 11.15 9.50
CA ARG A 147 -9.93 10.88 8.10
C ARG A 147 -9.93 9.39 7.80
N ALA A 148 -8.90 8.67 8.25
CA ALA A 148 -8.82 7.24 8.01
C ALA A 148 -9.87 6.51 8.86
N SER A 149 -9.98 6.87 10.13
CA SER A 149 -10.87 6.24 11.09
C SER A 149 -12.36 6.46 10.78
N SER A 150 -12.73 7.55 10.10
CA SER A 150 -14.10 7.75 9.61
C SER A 150 -14.42 6.98 8.32
N GLN A 151 -13.40 6.62 7.54
CA GLN A 151 -13.55 6.07 6.20
C GLN A 151 -13.38 4.55 6.13
N VAL A 152 -12.35 4.01 6.78
CA VAL A 152 -12.05 2.56 6.75
C VAL A 152 -13.22 1.69 7.19
N PRO A 153 -14.04 2.06 8.20
CA PRO A 153 -15.24 1.31 8.56
C PRO A 153 -16.16 1.03 7.37
N ALA A 154 -16.36 2.01 6.48
CA ALA A 154 -17.21 1.87 5.30
C ALA A 154 -16.62 0.94 4.22
N ILE A 155 -15.31 0.66 4.27
CA ILE A 155 -14.64 -0.30 3.38
C ILE A 155 -14.74 -1.71 3.98
N ILE A 156 -14.41 -1.88 5.26
CA ILE A 156 -14.37 -3.20 5.90
C ILE A 156 -15.76 -3.77 6.20
N SER A 157 -16.80 -2.92 6.29
CA SER A 157 -18.18 -3.34 6.51
C SER A 157 -18.94 -3.63 5.20
N ARG A 158 -18.27 -3.59 4.04
CA ARG A 158 -18.94 -3.87 2.76
C ARG A 158 -19.41 -5.34 2.74
N PRO A 159 -20.61 -5.63 2.20
CA PRO A 159 -21.11 -7.00 2.12
C PRO A 159 -20.29 -7.87 1.15
N THR A 160 -19.57 -7.23 0.24
CA THR A 160 -18.72 -7.85 -0.79
C THR A 160 -17.32 -8.20 -0.28
N VAL A 161 -16.97 -7.94 0.98
CA VAL A 161 -15.65 -8.27 1.52
C VAL A 161 -15.76 -9.02 2.84
N LYS A 162 -14.77 -9.85 3.14
CA LYS A 162 -14.61 -10.51 4.43
C LYS A 162 -13.25 -10.14 5.01
N ILE A 163 -13.21 -9.81 6.30
CA ILE A 163 -11.94 -9.62 7.01
C ILE A 163 -11.29 -11.00 7.15
N HIS A 164 -10.15 -11.18 6.49
CA HIS A 164 -9.31 -12.37 6.62
C HIS A 164 -8.39 -12.26 7.83
N CYS A 165 -7.80 -11.09 8.05
CA CYS A 165 -6.87 -10.82 9.14
C CYS A 165 -6.99 -9.35 9.58
N SER A 166 -6.78 -9.10 10.87
CA SER A 166 -6.61 -7.76 11.44
C SER A 166 -5.39 -7.78 12.34
N VAL A 167 -4.50 -6.79 12.20
CA VAL A 167 -3.28 -6.66 13.01
C VAL A 167 -3.19 -5.26 13.58
N GLU A 168 -2.81 -5.15 14.85
CA GLU A 168 -2.48 -3.89 15.49
C GLU A 168 -0.98 -3.86 15.76
N LEU A 169 -0.34 -2.76 15.38
CA LEU A 169 1.09 -2.57 15.56
C LEU A 169 1.31 -1.28 16.34
N THR A 170 2.36 -1.27 17.14
CA THR A 170 2.96 -0.03 17.63
C THR A 170 4.35 0.07 17.02
N LEU A 171 4.57 1.12 16.24
CA LEU A 171 5.89 1.48 15.73
C LEU A 171 6.60 2.24 16.83
N ASP A 172 7.68 1.67 17.34
CA ASP A 172 8.48 2.25 18.41
C ASP A 172 9.87 2.58 17.90
N ASP A 173 10.03 3.85 17.49
CA ASP A 173 11.32 4.45 17.18
C ASP A 173 11.28 5.95 17.51
N GLU A 174 12.45 6.55 17.66
CA GLU A 174 12.59 7.95 18.07
C GLU A 174 11.87 8.95 17.15
N ALA A 175 11.72 8.64 15.86
CA ALA A 175 11.12 9.54 14.88
C ALA A 175 9.59 9.60 15.00
N ILE A 176 8.97 8.55 15.54
CA ILE A 176 7.50 8.43 15.64
C ILE A 176 7.00 8.35 17.09
N ALA A 177 7.89 8.20 18.06
CA ALA A 177 7.59 8.05 19.48
C ALA A 177 6.63 9.15 19.98
N GLY A 178 5.58 8.73 20.69
CA GLY A 178 4.58 9.62 21.26
C GLY A 178 3.69 10.35 20.25
N SER A 179 3.82 10.07 18.95
CA SER A 179 2.96 10.67 17.92
C SER A 179 1.69 9.84 17.67
N PRO A 180 0.60 10.45 17.15
CA PRO A 180 -0.62 9.74 16.76
C PRO A 180 -0.42 8.76 15.60
N PHE A 181 0.77 8.75 15.01
CA PHE A 181 1.14 7.87 13.91
C PHE A 181 1.85 6.59 14.37
N ALA A 182 2.21 6.48 15.66
CA ALA A 182 2.92 5.32 16.19
C ALA A 182 2.07 4.04 16.14
N LYS A 183 0.79 4.14 16.53
CA LYS A 183 -0.15 3.02 16.44
C LYS A 183 -0.61 2.86 15.00
N ARG A 184 -0.57 1.63 14.49
CA ARG A 184 -1.08 1.28 13.15
C ARG A 184 -2.11 0.17 13.28
N ARG A 185 -3.12 0.21 12.42
CA ARG A 185 -4.05 -0.89 12.23
C ARG A 185 -4.00 -1.37 10.79
N PHE A 186 -3.90 -2.68 10.64
CA PHE A 186 -3.93 -3.40 9.38
C PHE A 186 -5.21 -4.19 9.27
N TYR A 187 -5.82 -4.16 8.09
CA TYR A 187 -6.85 -5.10 7.66
C TYR A 187 -6.40 -5.80 6.39
N VAL A 188 -6.57 -7.12 6.36
CA VAL A 188 -6.48 -7.93 5.14
C VAL A 188 -7.89 -8.41 4.84
N LEU A 189 -8.38 -8.04 3.67
CA LEU A 189 -9.74 -8.35 3.22
C LEU A 189 -9.66 -9.29 2.02
N HIS A 190 -10.60 -10.24 1.97
CA HIS A 190 -10.87 -11.03 0.79
C HIS A 190 -12.23 -10.61 0.21
N PRO A 191 -12.24 -9.98 -0.98
CA PRO A 191 -13.48 -9.75 -1.71
C PRO A 191 -14.20 -11.05 -2.07
N SER A 192 -15.53 -11.02 -2.11
CA SER A 192 -16.35 -12.18 -2.47
C SER A 192 -16.20 -12.49 -3.96
N THR A 193 -16.07 -13.77 -4.27
CA THR A 193 -16.05 -14.26 -5.66
C THR A 193 -17.45 -14.53 -6.22
N ASP A 194 -18.47 -14.42 -5.36
CA ASP A 194 -19.88 -14.66 -5.70
C ASP A 194 -20.45 -13.61 -6.68
#